data_AF-A0A2V6TPK7-F1
#
_entry.id   AF-A0A2V6TPK7-F1
#
_cell.length_a   1.000
_cell.length_b   1.000
_cell.length_c   1.000
_cell.angle_alpha   90.00
_cell.angle_beta   90.00
_cell.angle_gamma   90.00
#
_symmetry.space_group_name_H-M   'P 1'
#
loop_
_entity.id
_entity.type
_entity.pdbx_description
1 polymer ?
#
loop_
_entity_poly.entity_id
_entity_poly.type
_entity_poly.pdbx_seq_one_letter_code
_entity_poly.pdbx_strand_id
1 'polypeptide(L)'
;MTDGAPDFSFSGIKTAVSLHVRRAGALSPAHVADVAASFQATVVKMLVRKTVRAGLSLGVRRVVLTGGVAANTALREALAGECGERGWELFVPSRRLCTDNAAMIAAAGHDRLEAGERAPLTLNAVPDLALA
;
A
#
# COMPACT_ATOMS: atom_id res chain seq x y z
N MET A 1 -4.85 -3.87 18.07
CA MET A 1 -4.39 -2.57 17.55
C MET A 1 -5.46 -1.56 17.89
N THR A 2 -5.24 -0.77 18.92
CA THR A 2 -6.30 -0.12 19.73
C THR A 2 -5.97 1.34 20.09
N ASP A 3 -4.88 1.90 19.59
CA ASP A 3 -4.39 3.26 19.91
C ASP A 3 -4.79 4.33 18.88
N GLY A 4 -5.46 3.96 17.78
CA GLY A 4 -5.90 4.90 16.76
C GLY A 4 -4.80 5.39 15.80
N ALA A 5 -3.56 4.96 16.00
CA ALA A 5 -2.44 5.34 15.15
C ALA A 5 -2.62 4.84 13.70
N PRO A 6 -2.14 5.59 12.68
CA PRO A 6 -2.20 5.17 11.29
C PRO A 6 -1.22 4.01 10.96
N ASP A 7 -0.49 3.48 11.94
CA ASP A 7 0.50 2.43 11.76
C ASP A 7 -0.08 1.09 11.30
N PHE A 8 0.70 0.32 10.56
CA PHE A 8 0.33 -1.01 10.09
C PHE A 8 1.13 -2.09 10.83
N SER A 9 0.51 -3.24 11.08
CA SER A 9 1.20 -4.44 11.57
C SER A 9 0.74 -5.66 10.79
N PHE A 10 1.67 -6.29 10.07
CA PHE A 10 1.41 -7.50 9.28
C PHE A 10 2.07 -8.75 9.88
N SER A 11 3.00 -8.58 10.83
CA SER A 11 3.73 -9.69 11.46
C SER A 11 2.80 -10.67 12.17
N GLY A 12 1.77 -10.15 12.86
CA GLY A 12 0.77 -10.97 13.54
C GLY A 12 -0.03 -11.86 12.57
N ILE A 13 -0.33 -11.38 11.36
CA ILE A 13 -1.07 -12.15 10.36
C ILE A 13 -0.21 -13.29 9.83
N LYS A 14 1.06 -13.04 9.54
CA LYS A 14 2.01 -14.10 9.16
C LYS A 14 2.04 -15.22 10.20
N THR A 15 2.15 -14.85 11.48
CA THR A 15 2.15 -15.83 12.58
C THR A 15 0.83 -16.59 12.66
N ALA A 16 -0.31 -15.90 12.55
CA ALA A 16 -1.63 -16.53 12.57
C ALA A 16 -1.81 -17.55 11.44
N VAL A 17 -1.42 -17.20 10.21
CA VAL A 17 -1.46 -18.11 9.06
C VAL A 17 -0.52 -19.29 9.28
N SER A 18 0.72 -19.05 9.74
CA SER A 18 1.67 -20.14 10.00
C SER A 18 1.16 -21.12 11.04
N LEU A 19 0.56 -20.63 12.13
CA LEU A 19 -0.05 -21.47 13.16
C LEU A 19 -1.25 -22.25 12.63
N HIS A 20 -2.09 -21.62 11.81
CA HIS A 20 -3.23 -22.28 11.19
C HIS A 20 -2.79 -23.43 10.28
N VAL A 21 -1.85 -23.19 9.37
CA VAL A 21 -1.31 -24.20 8.45
C VAL A 21 -0.65 -25.34 9.23
N ARG A 22 0.15 -25.04 10.26
CA ARG A 22 0.77 -26.07 11.12
C ARG A 22 -0.24 -26.96 11.83
N ARG A 23 -1.35 -26.38 12.32
CA ARG A 23 -2.42 -27.13 12.99
C ARG A 23 -3.24 -27.98 12.02
N ALA A 24 -3.45 -27.50 10.80
CA ALA A 24 -4.21 -28.20 9.78
C ALA A 24 -3.43 -29.38 9.14
N GLY A 25 -2.10 -29.39 9.23
CA GLY A 25 -1.27 -30.43 8.64
C GLY A 25 -1.14 -30.30 7.12
N ALA A 26 -1.08 -31.42 6.40
CA ALA A 26 -1.00 -31.40 4.94
C ALA A 26 -2.28 -30.79 4.33
N LEU A 27 -2.12 -29.73 3.54
CA LEU A 27 -3.23 -29.04 2.91
C LEU A 27 -3.47 -29.54 1.50
N SER A 28 -4.74 -29.69 1.12
CA SER A 28 -5.14 -29.86 -0.27
C SER A 28 -4.91 -28.54 -1.04
N PRO A 29 -4.77 -28.58 -2.38
CA PRO A 29 -4.69 -27.35 -3.19
C PRO A 29 -5.86 -26.39 -2.96
N ALA A 30 -7.06 -26.92 -2.74
CA ALA A 30 -8.25 -26.11 -2.43
C ALA A 30 -8.09 -25.35 -1.10
N HIS A 31 -7.66 -26.04 -0.03
CA HIS A 31 -7.41 -25.38 1.25
C HIS A 31 -6.28 -24.33 1.17
N VAL A 32 -5.25 -24.56 0.36
CA VAL A 32 -4.20 -23.54 0.13
C VAL A 32 -4.80 -22.30 -0.52
N ALA A 33 -5.68 -22.47 -1.52
CA ALA A 33 -6.36 -21.36 -2.17
C ALA A 33 -7.25 -20.59 -1.19
N ASP A 34 -8.01 -21.29 -0.33
CA ASP A 34 -8.86 -20.66 0.69
C ASP A 34 -8.07 -19.87 1.72
N VAL A 35 -6.93 -20.40 2.19
CA VAL A 35 -6.03 -19.70 3.10
C VAL A 35 -5.43 -18.47 2.42
N ALA A 36 -5.00 -18.58 1.17
CA ALA A 36 -4.45 -17.46 0.40
C ALA A 36 -5.48 -16.35 0.17
N ALA A 37 -6.71 -16.72 -0.20
CA ALA A 37 -7.82 -15.78 -0.39
C ALA A 37 -8.19 -15.08 0.93
N SER A 38 -8.28 -15.84 2.03
CA SER A 38 -8.58 -15.31 3.36
C SER A 38 -7.49 -14.35 3.86
N PHE A 39 -6.21 -14.69 3.61
CA PHE A 39 -5.09 -13.81 3.90
C PHE A 39 -5.18 -12.51 3.09
N GLN A 40 -5.38 -12.62 1.77
CA GLN A 40 -5.50 -11.46 0.88
C GLN A 40 -6.65 -10.55 1.32
N ALA A 41 -7.84 -11.11 1.55
CA ALA A 41 -9.01 -10.35 1.99
C ALA A 41 -8.75 -9.61 3.31
N THR A 42 -8.05 -10.24 4.26
CA THR A 42 -7.67 -9.62 5.53
C THR A 42 -6.72 -8.44 5.32
N VAL A 43 -5.67 -8.62 4.52
CA VAL A 43 -4.69 -7.55 4.22
C VAL A 43 -5.35 -6.38 3.50
N VAL A 44 -6.13 -6.65 2.44
CA VAL A 44 -6.87 -5.63 1.69
C VAL A 44 -7.79 -4.83 2.61
N LYS A 45 -8.59 -5.52 3.43
CA LYS A 45 -9.52 -4.88 4.37
C LYS A 45 -8.80 -3.95 5.36
N MET A 46 -7.63 -4.34 5.86
CA MET A 46 -6.85 -3.48 6.76
C MET A 46 -6.32 -2.23 6.06
N LEU A 47 -5.75 -2.39 4.86
CA LEU A 47 -5.23 -1.28 4.05
C LEU A 47 -6.35 -0.28 3.75
N VAL A 48 -7.46 -0.75 3.18
CA VAL A 48 -8.63 0.06 2.83
C VAL A 48 -9.16 0.83 4.03
N ARG A 49 -9.41 0.14 5.16
CA ARG A 49 -9.97 0.77 6.37
C ARG A 49 -9.08 1.87 6.92
N LYS A 50 -7.77 1.66 6.95
CA LYS A 50 -6.82 2.67 7.45
C LYS A 50 -6.69 3.84 6.48
N THR A 51 -6.66 3.58 5.17
CA THR A 51 -6.66 4.64 4.15
C THR A 51 -7.91 5.51 4.24
N VAL A 52 -9.10 4.91 4.33
CA VAL A 52 -10.35 5.66 4.49
C VAL A 52 -10.37 6.46 5.79
N ARG A 53 -9.92 5.86 6.91
CA ARG A 53 -9.83 6.57 8.19
C ARG A 53 -8.89 7.77 8.11
N ALA A 54 -7.71 7.60 7.51
CA ALA A 54 -6.75 8.69 7.32
C ALA A 54 -7.34 9.80 6.43
N GLY A 55 -8.01 9.42 5.34
CA GLY A 55 -8.66 10.38 4.44
C GLY A 55 -9.70 11.24 5.15
N LEU A 56 -10.54 10.61 5.97
CA LEU A 56 -11.55 11.31 6.79
C LEU A 56 -10.90 12.22 7.84
N SER A 57 -9.85 11.74 8.52
CA SER A 57 -9.15 12.50 9.56
C SER A 57 -8.39 13.70 9.01
N LEU A 58 -7.85 13.61 7.79
CA LEU A 58 -7.09 14.67 7.14
C LEU A 58 -7.96 15.59 6.28
N GLY A 59 -9.24 15.27 6.10
CA GLY A 59 -10.15 16.03 5.24
C GLY A 59 -9.81 15.97 3.75
N VAL A 60 -9.08 14.94 3.30
CA VAL A 60 -8.70 14.77 1.89
C VAL A 60 -9.73 13.96 1.12
N ARG A 61 -9.89 14.27 -0.17
CA ARG A 61 -10.84 13.61 -1.08
C ARG A 61 -10.18 12.90 -2.26
N ARG A 62 -8.84 12.88 -2.27
CA ARG A 62 -8.03 12.27 -3.32
C ARG A 62 -7.15 11.21 -2.69
N VAL A 63 -7.24 9.99 -3.19
CA VAL A 63 -6.45 8.83 -2.75
C VAL A 63 -5.57 8.39 -3.90
N VAL A 64 -4.28 8.19 -3.64
CA VAL A 64 -3.33 7.64 -4.62
C VAL A 64 -2.91 6.25 -4.16
N LEU A 65 -3.08 5.24 -5.02
CA LEU A 65 -2.62 3.87 -4.76
C LEU A 65 -1.42 3.56 -5.65
N THR A 66 -0.24 3.43 -5.04
CA THR A 66 1.03 3.10 -5.71
C THR A 66 1.85 2.07 -4.93
N GLY A 67 2.99 1.62 -5.48
CA GLY A 67 3.83 0.56 -4.92
C GLY A 67 3.52 -0.84 -5.47
N GLY A 68 4.38 -1.82 -5.24
CA GLY A 68 4.22 -3.17 -5.79
C GLY A 68 2.88 -3.85 -5.45
N VAL A 69 2.40 -3.65 -4.21
CA VAL A 69 1.11 -4.21 -3.75
C VAL A 69 -0.08 -3.54 -4.45
N ALA A 70 0.07 -2.33 -4.98
CA ALA A 70 -0.96 -1.68 -5.80
C ALA A 70 -1.30 -2.46 -7.08
N ALA A 71 -0.49 -3.43 -7.51
CA ALA A 71 -0.83 -4.31 -8.62
C ALA A 71 -1.96 -5.31 -8.29
N ASN A 72 -2.29 -5.50 -7.00
CA ASN A 72 -3.34 -6.41 -6.54
C ASN A 72 -4.73 -5.92 -6.96
N THR A 73 -5.46 -6.75 -7.72
CA THR A 73 -6.79 -6.39 -8.24
C THR A 73 -7.82 -6.19 -7.13
N ALA A 74 -7.89 -7.06 -6.13
CA ALA A 74 -8.85 -6.95 -5.03
C ALA A 74 -8.65 -5.65 -4.23
N LEU A 75 -7.40 -5.21 -4.03
CA LEU A 75 -7.11 -3.92 -3.40
C LEU A 75 -7.60 -2.73 -4.22
N ARG A 76 -7.39 -2.76 -5.54
CA ARG A 76 -7.85 -1.71 -6.47
C ARG A 76 -9.37 -1.58 -6.43
N GLU A 77 -10.07 -2.71 -6.55
CA GLU A 77 -11.53 -2.76 -6.54
C GLU A 77 -12.11 -2.29 -5.21
N ALA A 78 -11.55 -2.74 -4.09
CA ALA A 78 -12.02 -2.34 -2.77
C ALA A 78 -11.84 -0.84 -2.51
N LEU A 79 -10.69 -0.26 -2.88
CA LEU A 79 -10.48 1.19 -2.77
C LEU A 79 -11.37 1.97 -3.73
N ALA A 80 -11.58 1.48 -4.95
CA ALA A 80 -12.46 2.12 -5.93
C ALA A 80 -13.90 2.20 -5.41
N GLY A 81 -14.41 1.11 -4.83
CA GLY A 81 -15.74 1.09 -4.19
C GLY A 81 -15.86 2.11 -3.07
N GLU A 82 -14.94 2.08 -2.10
CA GLU A 82 -14.99 2.99 -0.94
C GLU A 82 -14.81 4.47 -1.33
N CYS A 83 -13.98 4.76 -2.34
CA CYS A 83 -13.85 6.12 -2.88
C CYS A 83 -15.13 6.55 -3.62
N GLY A 84 -15.71 5.66 -4.42
CA GLY A 84 -16.96 5.91 -5.15
C GLY A 84 -18.12 6.26 -4.20
N GLU A 85 -18.31 5.46 -3.15
CA GLU A 85 -19.34 5.71 -2.12
C GLU A 85 -19.20 7.07 -1.43
N ARG A 86 -17.98 7.62 -1.36
CA ARG A 86 -17.68 8.89 -0.68
C ARG A 86 -17.55 10.08 -1.64
N GLY A 87 -17.66 9.85 -2.96
CA GLY A 87 -17.34 10.87 -3.96
C GLY A 87 -15.89 11.37 -3.84
N TRP A 88 -14.96 10.46 -3.54
CA TRP A 88 -13.51 10.68 -3.57
C TRP A 88 -12.93 10.24 -4.91
N GLU A 89 -11.84 10.86 -5.33
CA GLU A 89 -11.12 10.47 -6.53
C GLU A 89 -10.01 9.47 -6.17
N LEU A 90 -9.92 8.38 -6.94
CA LEU A 90 -8.88 7.38 -6.81
C LEU A 90 -7.94 7.44 -8.01
N PHE A 91 -6.67 7.70 -7.75
CA PHE A 91 -5.60 7.69 -8.76
C PHE A 91 -4.78 6.42 -8.61
N VAL A 92 -4.71 5.62 -9.66
CA VAL A 92 -3.93 4.38 -9.67
C VAL A 92 -3.08 4.35 -10.94
N PRO A 93 -1.75 4.45 -10.85
CA PRO A 93 -0.89 4.35 -12.02
C PRO A 93 -1.02 3.00 -12.73
N SER A 94 -0.53 2.97 -13.97
CA SER A 94 -0.36 1.70 -14.69
C SER A 94 0.58 0.79 -13.90
N ARG A 95 0.41 -0.53 -14.01
CA ARG A 95 1.20 -1.50 -13.20
C ARG A 95 2.72 -1.31 -13.34
N ARG A 96 3.19 -0.93 -14.53
CA ARG A 96 4.62 -0.68 -14.80
C ARG A 96 5.18 0.54 -14.06
N LEU A 97 4.31 1.49 -13.70
CA LEU A 97 4.67 2.69 -12.95
C LEU A 97 4.50 2.53 -11.43
N CYS A 98 3.84 1.45 -10.98
CA CYS A 98 3.66 1.16 -9.55
C CYS A 98 4.90 0.53 -8.89
N THR A 99 5.75 -0.16 -9.65
CA THR A 99 7.01 -0.76 -9.16
C THR A 99 8.18 0.20 -9.31
N ASP A 100 9.27 -0.01 -8.57
CA ASP A 100 10.46 0.84 -8.65
C ASP A 100 10.98 0.97 -10.09
N ASN A 101 11.09 2.22 -10.56
CA ASN A 101 11.53 2.53 -11.93
C ASN A 101 12.16 3.93 -12.00
N ALA A 102 12.94 4.19 -13.06
CA ALA A 102 13.60 5.49 -13.24
C ALA A 102 12.63 6.63 -13.63
N ALA A 103 11.44 6.32 -14.16
CA ALA A 103 10.49 7.35 -14.59
C ALA A 103 9.95 8.15 -13.39
N MET A 104 9.73 7.51 -12.23
CA MET A 104 9.32 8.21 -11.01
C MET A 104 10.42 9.15 -10.49
N ILE A 105 11.69 8.77 -10.65
CA ILE A 105 12.84 9.61 -10.27
C ILE A 105 12.96 10.81 -11.20
N ALA A 106 12.76 10.61 -12.51
CA ALA A 106 12.77 11.69 -13.48
C ALA A 106 11.63 12.69 -13.24
N ALA A 107 10.42 12.22 -12.97
CA ALA A 107 9.26 13.07 -12.67
C ALA A 107 9.49 13.89 -11.39
N ALA A 108 9.89 13.25 -10.29
CA ALA A 108 10.19 13.96 -9.05
C ALA A 108 11.37 14.94 -9.22
N GLY A 109 12.39 14.55 -9.99
CA GLY A 109 13.54 15.40 -10.30
C GLY A 109 13.15 16.64 -11.11
N HIS A 110 12.25 16.50 -12.07
CA HIS A 110 11.70 17.61 -12.87
C HIS A 110 11.00 18.64 -11.98
N ASP A 111 10.05 18.20 -11.15
CA ASP A 111 9.26 19.11 -10.30
C ASP A 111 10.16 19.86 -9.30
N ARG A 112 11.14 19.16 -8.70
CA ARG A 112 12.14 19.77 -7.81
C ARG A 112 13.04 20.75 -8.55
N LEU A 113 13.43 20.41 -9.77
CA LEU A 113 14.25 21.23 -10.64
C LEU A 113 13.55 22.56 -10.96
N GLU A 114 12.26 22.52 -11.31
CA GLU A 114 11.40 23.70 -11.53
C GLU A 114 11.18 24.52 -10.27
N ALA A 115 11.07 23.89 -9.11
CA ALA A 115 11.00 24.57 -7.81
C ALA A 115 12.33 25.23 -7.38
N GLY A 116 13.40 25.11 -8.19
CA GLY A 116 14.72 25.69 -7.91
C GLY A 116 15.59 24.84 -6.98
N GLU A 117 15.14 23.64 -6.61
CA GLU A 117 15.93 22.73 -5.77
C GLU A 117 17.08 22.10 -6.57
N ARG A 118 18.27 22.09 -5.98
CA ARG A 118 19.48 21.47 -6.53
C ARG A 118 20.26 20.82 -5.40
N ALA A 119 20.77 19.63 -5.66
CA ALA A 119 21.74 19.00 -4.76
C ALA A 119 23.17 19.47 -5.09
N PRO A 120 24.05 19.63 -4.09
CA PRO A 120 25.46 19.89 -4.35
C PRO A 120 26.14 18.64 -4.92
N LEU A 121 27.28 18.82 -5.59
CA LEU A 121 28.09 17.71 -6.11
C LEU A 121 28.66 16.79 -5.00
N THR A 122 28.58 17.23 -3.75
CA THR A 122 29.00 16.47 -2.56
C THR A 122 27.89 15.59 -1.98
N LEU A 123 26.71 15.51 -2.61
CA LEU A 123 25.60 14.69 -2.14
C LEU A 123 26.03 13.22 -2.00
N ASN A 124 25.72 12.62 -0.86
CA ASN A 124 25.95 11.20 -0.59
C ASN A 124 24.62 10.45 -0.38
N ALA A 125 24.64 9.13 -0.51
CA ALA A 125 23.48 8.29 -0.24
C ALA A 125 23.14 8.28 1.25
N VAL A 126 21.84 8.38 1.56
CA VAL A 126 21.30 8.27 2.92
C VAL A 126 20.30 7.12 2.92
N PRO A 127 20.66 5.93 3.43
CA PRO A 127 19.85 4.72 3.29
C PRO A 127 18.54 4.76 4.10
N ASP A 128 18.48 5.60 5.12
CA ASP A 128 17.37 5.81 6.04
C ASP A 128 16.76 7.22 5.91
N LEU A 129 16.90 7.84 4.74
CA LEU A 129 16.37 9.18 4.48
C LEU A 129 14.86 9.26 4.76
N ALA A 130 14.48 10.08 5.73
CA ALA A 130 13.08 10.35 6.05
C ALA A 130 12.44 11.27 4.99
N LEU A 131 11.18 11.01 4.65
CA LEU A 131 10.43 11.79 3.65
C LEU A 131 9.79 13.07 4.25
N ALA A 132 9.61 13.10 5.58
CA ALA A 132 9.14 14.22 6.40
C ALA A 132 9.45 13.94 7.87
#